data_AF-A0A7S2MRP4-F1
#
_entry.id   AF-A0A7S2MRP4-F1
#
_cell.length_a   1.000
_cell.length_b   1.000
_cell.length_c   1.000
_cell.angle_alpha   90.00
_cell.angle_beta   90.00
_cell.angle_gamma   90.00
#
_symmetry.space_group_name_H-M   'P 1'
#
loop_
_entity.id
_entity.type
_entity.pdbx_description
1 polymer ?
#
loop_
_entity_poly.entity_id
_entity_poly.type
_entity_poly.pdbx_seq_one_letter_code
_entity_poly.pdbx_strand_id
1 'polypeptide(L)'
;MFFPDGWFLNEPAALLRALAMGFEESGGELRAGAAVVGIRGADGGGASVMLDDHTLLEADEVVLAAGAHSARLVSSLGEFCPLDTERGYHVVFEPGSEQLLSR
;
A
#
# COMPACT_ATOMS: atom_id res chain seq x y z
N MET A 1 -2.67 -3.46 -29.19
CA MET A 1 -2.42 -4.84 -28.74
C MET A 1 -3.65 -5.31 -27.98
N PHE A 2 -4.26 -6.43 -28.34
CA PHE A 2 -5.47 -6.96 -27.70
C PHE A 2 -5.06 -8.05 -26.70
N PHE A 3 -5.47 -7.90 -25.44
CA PHE A 3 -5.20 -8.84 -24.37
C PHE A 3 -6.52 -9.47 -23.91
N PRO A 4 -6.92 -10.63 -24.46
CA PRO A 4 -8.25 -11.22 -24.24
C PRO A 4 -8.52 -11.60 -22.79
N ASP A 5 -7.47 -11.94 -22.03
CA ASP A 5 -7.56 -12.29 -20.61
C ASP A 5 -7.21 -11.11 -19.69
N GLY A 6 -7.09 -9.90 -20.25
CA GLY A 6 -6.82 -8.69 -19.49
C GLY A 6 -8.04 -8.24 -18.70
N TRP A 7 -7.84 -7.93 -17.42
CA TRP A 7 -8.88 -7.41 -16.54
C TRP A 7 -8.74 -5.90 -16.37
N PHE A 8 -9.87 -5.21 -16.33
CA PHE A 8 -9.93 -3.78 -16.04
C PHE A 8 -10.85 -3.56 -14.85
N LEU A 9 -10.47 -2.65 -13.96
CA LEU A 9 -11.24 -2.28 -12.78
C LEU A 9 -11.76 -0.86 -12.99
N ASN A 10 -13.07 -0.73 -13.09
CA ASN A 10 -13.73 0.57 -13.22
C ASN A 10 -13.80 1.32 -11.88
N GLU A 11 -13.84 0.58 -10.76
CA GLU A 11 -13.94 1.13 -9.42
C GLU A 11 -12.88 0.52 -8.48
N PRO A 12 -11.60 0.94 -8.59
CA PRO A 12 -10.55 0.44 -7.70
C PRO A 12 -10.87 0.61 -6.21
N ALA A 13 -11.54 1.71 -5.86
CA ALA A 13 -11.95 1.97 -4.48
C ALA A 13 -12.99 0.94 -3.96
N ALA A 14 -13.89 0.46 -4.82
CA ALA A 14 -14.87 -0.57 -4.43
C ALA A 14 -14.19 -1.91 -4.15
N LEU A 15 -13.21 -2.29 -4.99
CA LEU A 15 -12.39 -3.48 -4.75
C LEU A 15 -11.64 -3.40 -3.42
N LEU A 16 -10.96 -2.28 -3.15
CA LEU A 16 -10.21 -2.11 -1.90
C LEU A 16 -11.12 -2.16 -0.67
N ARG A 17 -12.33 -1.57 -0.73
CA ARG A 17 -13.32 -1.68 0.36
C ARG A 17 -13.77 -3.12 0.58
N ALA A 18 -14.04 -3.87 -0.49
CA ALA A 18 -14.44 -5.27 -0.37
C ALA A 18 -13.33 -6.13 0.26
N LEU A 19 -12.06 -5.89 -0.10
CA LEU A 19 -10.91 -6.56 0.52
C LEU A 19 -10.77 -6.21 2.00
N ALA A 20 -10.92 -4.94 2.36
CA ALA A 20 -10.88 -4.48 3.75
C ALA A 20 -11.98 -5.15 4.60
N MET A 21 -13.21 -5.15 4.09
CA MET A 21 -14.34 -5.81 4.76
C MET A 21 -14.10 -7.31 4.96
N GLY A 22 -13.66 -8.02 3.92
CA GLY A 22 -13.38 -9.46 4.02
C GLY A 22 -12.25 -9.79 5.01
N PHE A 23 -11.25 -8.91 5.13
CA PHE A 23 -10.18 -9.04 6.12
C PHE A 23 -10.72 -8.89 7.55
N GLU A 24 -11.54 -7.87 7.82
CA GLU A 24 -12.17 -7.65 9.12
C GLU A 24 -13.15 -8.76 9.49
N GLU A 25 -13.98 -9.22 8.54
CA GLU A 25 -14.89 -10.36 8.71
C GLU A 25 -14.15 -11.66 9.04
N SER A 26 -12.89 -11.78 8.61
CA SER A 26 -12.01 -12.90 8.92
C SER A 26 -11.27 -12.75 10.27
N GLY A 27 -11.57 -11.70 11.04
CA GLY A 27 -10.97 -11.42 12.34
C GLY A 27 -9.73 -10.53 12.31
N GLY A 28 -9.40 -9.96 11.16
CA GLY A 28 -8.35 -8.94 11.04
C GLY A 28 -8.76 -7.61 11.67
N GLU A 29 -7.78 -6.79 12.05
CA GLU A 29 -8.02 -5.45 12.58
C GLU A 29 -7.38 -4.39 11.68
N LEU A 30 -8.18 -3.41 11.23
CA LEU A 30 -7.68 -2.27 10.48
C LEU A 30 -7.54 -1.04 11.38
N ARG A 31 -6.29 -0.65 11.65
CA ARG A 31 -5.96 0.58 12.41
C ARG A 31 -5.54 1.68 11.45
N ALA A 32 -6.45 2.61 11.16
CA ALA A 32 -6.17 3.79 10.36
C ALA A 32 -5.78 5.00 11.22
N GLY A 33 -5.14 6.00 10.62
CA GLY A 33 -4.80 7.26 11.30
C GLY A 33 -3.55 7.23 12.17
N ALA A 34 -2.79 6.13 12.14
CA ALA A 34 -1.49 6.01 12.82
C ALA A 34 -0.40 5.71 11.79
N ALA A 35 0.62 6.55 11.71
CA ALA A 35 1.73 6.36 10.78
C ALA A 35 2.82 5.51 11.42
N VAL A 36 3.29 4.48 10.71
CA VAL A 36 4.49 3.74 11.12
C VAL A 36 5.72 4.57 10.80
N VAL A 37 6.58 4.79 11.80
CA VAL A 37 7.79 5.61 11.68
C VAL A 37 9.09 4.83 11.86
N GLY A 38 9.02 3.58 12.32
CA GLY A 38 10.20 2.71 12.45
C GLY A 38 9.83 1.25 12.70
N ILE A 39 10.75 0.37 12.35
CA ILE A 39 10.66 -1.08 12.57
C ILE A 39 12.00 -1.53 13.15
N ARG A 40 11.98 -2.40 14.15
CA ARG A 40 13.19 -3.01 14.73
C ARG A 40 12.92 -4.46 15.12
N GLY A 41 13.97 -5.27 15.21
CA GLY A 41 13.87 -6.58 15.87
C GLY A 41 13.53 -6.41 17.35
N ALA A 42 12.68 -7.27 17.87
CA ALA A 42 12.34 -7.30 19.30
C ALA A 42 13.33 -8.20 20.08
N ASP A 43 13.56 -7.85 21.34
CA ASP A 43 14.41 -8.65 22.23
C ASP A 43 13.73 -10.00 22.53
N GLY A 44 14.31 -11.10 22.08
CA GLY A 44 13.76 -12.45 22.26
C GLY A 44 13.08 -13.06 21.03
N GLY A 45 13.09 -12.36 19.89
CA GLY A 45 12.47 -12.82 18.64
C GLY A 45 11.28 -11.95 18.24
N GLY A 46 10.94 -11.93 16.95
CA GLY A 46 9.88 -11.09 16.41
C GLY A 46 10.32 -9.67 16.07
N ALA A 47 9.33 -8.77 15.89
CA ALA A 47 9.52 -7.40 15.45
C ALA A 47 8.64 -6.41 16.23
N SER A 48 9.21 -5.24 16.46
CA SER A 48 8.59 -4.10 17.12
C SER A 48 8.38 -2.98 16.09
N VAL A 49 7.15 -2.49 15.99
CA VAL A 49 6.73 -1.42 15.07
C VAL A 49 6.42 -0.16 15.88
N MET A 50 7.07 0.95 15.53
CA MET A 50 6.87 2.24 16.19
C MET A 50 5.91 3.11 15.38
N LEU A 51 4.86 3.59 16.05
CA LEU A 51 3.91 4.56 15.53
C LEU A 51 4.40 6.00 15.78
N ASP A 52 3.79 6.96 15.09
CA ASP A 52 4.12 8.39 15.16
C ASP A 52 3.81 9.04 16.53
N ASP A 53 2.90 8.46 17.29
CA ASP A 53 2.62 8.81 18.69
C ASP A 53 3.57 8.13 19.71
N HIS A 54 4.60 7.44 19.22
CA HIS A 54 5.56 6.63 20.00
C HIS A 54 5.00 5.33 20.61
N THR A 55 3.77 4.93 20.27
CA THR A 55 3.25 3.60 20.60
C THR A 55 4.10 2.52 19.92
N LEU A 56 4.42 1.46 20.67
CA LEU A 56 5.09 0.27 20.17
C LEU A 56 4.10 -0.89 20.02
N LEU A 57 4.10 -1.51 18.85
CA LEU A 57 3.35 -2.72 18.57
C LEU A 57 4.33 -3.87 18.38
N GLU A 58 4.14 -4.95 19.14
CA GLU A 58 4.95 -6.17 19.03
C GLU A 58 4.22 -7.22 18.20
N ALA A 59 4.94 -7.92 17.33
CA ALA A 59 4.42 -9.03 16.53
C ALA A 59 5.52 -10.07 16.28
N ASP A 60 5.12 -11.33 16.12
CA ASP A 60 6.06 -12.40 15.74
C ASP A 60 6.62 -12.17 14.32
N GLU A 61 5.79 -11.64 13.43
CA GLU A 61 6.15 -11.31 12.05
C GLU A 61 5.54 -9.98 11.61
N VAL A 62 6.27 -9.25 10.77
CA VAL A 62 5.80 -7.99 10.18
C VAL A 62 5.97 -8.06 8.67
N VAL A 63 4.86 -7.86 7.94
CA VAL A 63 4.86 -7.73 6.48
C VAL A 63 4.83 -6.26 6.11
N LEU A 64 5.84 -5.81 5.38
CA LEU A 64 5.90 -4.44 4.88
C LEU A 64 5.20 -4.31 3.52
N ALA A 65 4.01 -3.70 3.52
CA ALA A 65 3.22 -3.43 2.32
C ALA A 65 2.96 -1.91 2.10
N ALA A 66 3.95 -1.06 2.44
CA ALA A 66 3.79 0.39 2.51
C ALA A 66 4.04 1.14 1.17
N GLY A 67 4.07 0.41 0.04
CA GLY A 67 4.30 0.98 -1.29
C GLY A 67 5.57 1.84 -1.36
N ALA A 68 5.45 3.07 -1.87
CA ALA A 68 6.54 4.05 -2.00
C ALA A 68 7.27 4.38 -0.69
N HIS A 69 6.63 4.17 0.46
CA HIS A 69 7.22 4.45 1.77
C HIS A 69 8.08 3.30 2.31
N SER A 70 8.07 2.13 1.66
CA SER A 70 8.75 0.93 2.14
C SER A 70 10.26 1.11 2.25
N ALA A 71 10.89 1.80 1.28
CA ALA A 71 12.33 2.00 1.27
C ALA A 71 12.84 2.76 2.50
N ARG A 72 12.07 3.76 2.97
CA ARG A 72 12.37 4.51 4.20
C ARG A 72 12.22 3.64 5.45
N LEU A 73 11.27 2.71 5.46
CA LEU A 73 11.01 1.88 6.64
C LEU A 73 12.07 0.79 6.80
N VAL A 74 12.48 0.13 5.72
CA VAL A 74 13.53 -0.91 5.79
C VAL A 74 14.92 -0.35 6.07
N SER A 75 15.19 0.92 5.76
CA SER A 75 16.49 1.52 6.05
C SER A 75 16.78 1.57 7.56
N SER A 76 15.73 1.62 8.41
CA SER A 76 15.86 1.51 9.86
C SER A 76 16.36 0.13 10.33
N LEU A 77 16.24 -0.89 9.47
CA LEU A 77 16.76 -2.24 9.67
C LEU A 77 18.16 -2.43 9.04
N GLY A 78 18.72 -1.41 8.39
CA GLY A 78 19.96 -1.52 7.62
C GLY A 78 19.78 -2.24 6.27
N GLU A 79 18.54 -2.46 5.84
CA GLU A 79 18.20 -3.19 4.62
C GLU A 79 17.99 -2.26 3.43
N PHE A 80 18.26 -2.76 2.23
CA PHE A 80 18.06 -2.04 0.98
C PHE A 80 16.81 -2.52 0.24
N CYS A 81 15.88 -1.61 -0.03
CA CYS A 81 14.75 -1.85 -0.93
C CYS A 81 15.03 -1.21 -2.29
N PRO A 82 15.16 -1.98 -3.40
CA PRO A 82 15.38 -1.45 -4.73
C PRO A 82 14.10 -0.85 -5.32
N LEU A 83 13.58 0.19 -4.68
CA LEU A 83 12.34 0.87 -5.05
C LEU A 83 12.60 2.32 -5.36
N ASP A 84 12.15 2.75 -6.54
CA ASP A 84 12.06 4.16 -6.93
C ASP A 84 10.58 4.52 -7.17
N THR A 85 10.26 5.80 -7.25
CA THR A 85 8.90 6.31 -7.43
C THR A 85 8.76 6.99 -8.78
N GLU A 86 7.82 6.52 -9.59
CA GLU A 86 7.46 7.17 -10.85
C GLU A 86 6.10 7.84 -10.77
N ARG A 87 5.89 8.86 -11.60
CA ARG A 87 4.58 9.52 -11.75
C ARG A 87 3.85 8.92 -12.93
N GLY A 88 2.72 8.28 -12.66
CA GLY A 88 1.69 8.00 -13.66
C GLY A 88 0.78 9.20 -13.85
N TYR A 89 0.42 9.50 -15.10
CA TYR A 89 -0.60 10.51 -15.43
C TYR A 89 -1.77 9.81 -16.09
N HIS A 90 -2.98 10.16 -15.68
CA HIS A 90 -4.22 9.70 -16.29
C HIS A 90 -5.09 10.90 -16.62
N VAL A 91 -5.66 10.92 -17.82
CA VAL A 91 -6.61 11.94 -18.26
C VAL A 91 -7.92 11.24 -18.56
N VAL A 92 -8.99 11.70 -17.91
CA VAL A 92 -10.35 11.25 -18.18
C VAL A 92 -11.01 12.27 -19.09
N PHE A 93 -11.60 11.80 -20.17
CA PHE A 93 -12.38 12.61 -21.09
C PHE A 93 -13.86 12.31 -20.91
N GLU A 94 -14.70 13.34 -21.00
CA GLU A 94 -16.14 13.16 -21.03
C GLU A 94 -16.57 12.46 -22.34
N PRO A 95 -17.64 11.66 -22.34
CA PRO A 95 -18.22 11.14 -23.58
C PRO A 95 -18.51 12.28 -24.59
N GLY A 96 -18.16 12.10 -25.86
CA GLY A 96 -18.30 13.15 -26.89
C GLY A 96 -17.10 14.09 -27.03
N SER A 97 -16.01 13.85 -26.28
CA SER A 97 -14.77 14.64 -26.36
C SER A 97 -13.76 14.09 -27.36
N GLU A 98 -14.17 13.27 -28.34
CA GLU A 98 -13.27 12.54 -29.23
C GLU A 98 -12.33 13.47 -30.01
N GLN A 99 -12.77 14.71 -30.26
CA GLN A 99 -12.00 15.76 -30.92
C GLN A 99 -10.76 16.20 -30.12
N LEU A 100 -10.73 15.97 -28.81
CA LEU A 100 -9.58 16.27 -27.94
C LEU A 100 -8.50 15.17 -28.00
N LEU A 101 -8.81 14.00 -28.57
CA LEU A 101 -7.88 12.88 -28.73
C LEU A 101 -7.13 12.92 -30.08
N SER A 102 -7.55 13.76 -31.02
CA SER A 102 -6.87 13.97 -32.30
C SER A 102 -5.81 15.06 -32.19
N ARG A 103 -4.57 14.70 -32.51
CA ARG A 103 -3.51 15.65 -32.88
C ARG A 103 -3.69 16.12 -34.32
#